data_AF-T0Z8V8-F1
#
_entry.id   AF-T0Z8V8-F1
#
_cell.length_a   1.000
_cell.length_b   1.000
_cell.length_c   1.000
_cell.angle_alpha   90.00
_cell.angle_beta   90.00
_cell.angle_gamma   90.00
#
_symmetry.space_group_name_H-M   'P 1'
#
loop_
_entity.id
_entity.type
_entity.pdbx_description
1 polymer ?
#
loop_
_entity_poly.entity_id
_entity_poly.type
_entity_poly.pdbx_seq_one_letter_code
_entity_poly.pdbx_strand_id
1 'polypeptide(L)'
;MNDYRRRSIDLFVDLHEDVDTPGFYLYELAPSESEAFGPLIISALKKAGHPVNESPVIEGMPARDGLILRTSRPFPRYFRKGAPQGLYMKKMGACRTLTFETPPMRPLDERVAMHLLSLRTVLSHWARKPSLFKEQPGGRSRS
;
A
#
# COMPACT_ATOMS: atom_id res chain seq x y z
N MET A 1 -12.21 7.92 25.98
CA MET A 1 -12.06 7.17 24.72
C MET A 1 -11.23 8.01 23.74
N ASN A 2 -9.93 8.15 23.97
CA ASN A 2 -9.02 9.00 23.18
C ASN A 2 -7.59 8.46 23.35
N ASP A 3 -7.07 7.71 22.38
CA ASP A 3 -5.60 7.54 22.26
C ASP A 3 -5.08 7.16 20.86
N TYR A 4 -5.95 6.92 19.87
CA TYR A 4 -5.49 6.67 18.49
C TYR A 4 -4.89 7.91 17.80
N ARG A 5 -5.15 9.13 18.30
CA ARG A 5 -4.60 10.36 17.72
C ARG A 5 -3.09 10.54 17.93
N ARG A 6 -2.45 9.70 18.75
CA ARG A 6 -1.00 9.73 19.02
C ARG A 6 -0.22 8.61 18.34
N ARG A 7 -0.87 7.67 17.64
CA ARG A 7 -0.16 6.60 16.93
C ARG A 7 0.03 6.99 15.47
N SER A 8 1.27 7.09 15.03
CA SER A 8 1.60 7.14 13.60
C SER A 8 1.26 5.79 12.97
N ILE A 9 0.44 5.78 11.93
CA ILE A 9 0.16 4.57 11.15
C ILE A 9 1.22 4.49 10.06
N ASP A 10 2.25 3.66 10.26
CA ASP A 10 3.37 3.58 9.30
C ASP A 10 2.93 3.03 7.93
N LEU A 11 2.00 2.10 7.94
CA LEU A 11 1.47 1.42 6.76
C LEU A 11 0.01 1.01 7.00
N PHE A 12 -0.85 1.33 6.04
CA PHE A 12 -2.19 0.80 5.91
C PHE A 12 -2.28 -0.04 4.64
N VAL A 13 -2.92 -1.21 4.73
CA VAL A 13 -3.14 -2.11 3.58
C VAL A 13 -4.61 -2.50 3.55
N ASP A 14 -5.22 -2.36 2.37
CA ASP A 14 -6.59 -2.72 2.07
C ASP A 14 -6.61 -3.81 1.01
N LEU A 15 -7.45 -4.83 1.18
CA LEU A 15 -7.50 -6.01 0.31
C LEU A 15 -8.86 -6.05 -0.38
N HIS A 16 -8.88 -5.68 -1.66
CA HIS A 16 -10.06 -5.58 -2.48
C HIS A 16 -9.97 -6.52 -3.70
N GLU A 17 -11.09 -6.62 -4.41
CA GLU A 17 -11.19 -7.28 -5.70
C GLU A 17 -11.89 -6.36 -6.69
N ASP A 18 -11.46 -6.41 -7.95
CA ASP A 18 -12.00 -5.60 -9.03
C ASP A 18 -12.55 -6.54 -10.12
N VAL A 19 -13.86 -6.49 -10.36
CA VAL A 19 -14.56 -7.38 -11.29
C VAL A 19 -14.12 -7.19 -12.74
N ASP A 20 -13.64 -6.00 -13.10
CA ASP A 20 -13.32 -5.63 -14.47
C ASP A 20 -11.83 -5.80 -14.79
N THR A 21 -10.97 -6.09 -13.79
CA THR A 21 -9.53 -6.22 -14.01
C THR A 21 -9.14 -7.59 -14.60
N PRO A 22 -8.24 -7.64 -15.61
CA PRO A 22 -7.71 -8.91 -16.14
C PRO A 22 -6.61 -9.53 -15.27
N GLY A 23 -6.08 -8.80 -14.30
CA GLY A 23 -4.93 -9.19 -13.46
C GLY A 23 -4.78 -8.31 -12.23
N PHE A 24 -3.89 -8.70 -11.32
CA PHE A 24 -3.62 -7.92 -10.11
C PHE A 24 -3.17 -6.50 -10.45
N TYR A 25 -3.65 -5.52 -9.69
CA TYR A 25 -3.05 -4.19 -9.63
C TYR A 25 -3.17 -3.62 -8.22
N LEU A 26 -2.51 -2.49 -7.98
CA LEU A 26 -2.64 -1.80 -6.71
C LEU A 26 -2.61 -0.27 -6.84
N TYR A 27 -3.32 0.37 -5.92
CA TYR A 27 -3.13 1.77 -5.58
C TYR A 27 -2.08 1.91 -4.50
N GLU A 28 -1.16 2.85 -4.66
CA GLU A 28 -0.22 3.22 -3.61
C GLU A 28 -0.18 4.74 -3.39
N LEU A 29 -0.31 5.15 -2.12
CA LEU A 29 0.02 6.50 -1.67
C LEU A 29 1.34 6.47 -0.89
N ALA A 30 2.45 6.70 -1.59
CA ALA A 30 3.79 6.70 -1.01
C ALA A 30 4.24 8.09 -0.53
N PRO A 31 5.21 8.21 0.39
CA PRO A 31 5.79 9.50 0.75
C PRO A 31 6.55 10.11 -0.44
N SER A 32 7.28 9.27 -1.17
CA SER A 32 8.08 9.55 -2.36
C SER A 32 8.12 8.33 -3.28
N GLU A 33 8.52 8.50 -4.55
CA GLU A 33 8.61 7.38 -5.51
C GLU A 33 9.66 6.34 -5.12
N SER A 34 10.80 6.78 -4.55
CA SER A 34 11.88 5.88 -4.10
C SER A 34 11.51 5.06 -2.87
N GLU A 35 10.42 5.40 -2.21
CA GLU A 35 9.88 4.70 -1.05
C GLU A 35 8.64 3.85 -1.37
N ALA A 36 8.25 3.75 -2.64
CA ALA A 36 7.10 2.97 -3.08
C ALA A 36 7.37 1.46 -2.96
N PHE A 37 6.37 0.70 -2.48
CA PHE A 37 6.41 -0.76 -2.42
C PHE A 37 5.83 -1.44 -3.65
N GLY A 38 5.02 -0.72 -4.43
CA GLY A 38 4.38 -1.22 -5.63
C GLY A 38 5.33 -1.98 -6.58
N PRO A 39 6.49 -1.43 -6.96
CA PRO A 39 7.41 -2.13 -7.86
C PRO A 39 7.90 -3.47 -7.30
N LEU A 40 8.10 -3.56 -5.98
CA LEU A 40 8.52 -4.78 -5.31
C LEU A 40 7.40 -5.84 -5.32
N ILE A 41 6.18 -5.44 -5.01
CA ILE A 41 4.99 -6.31 -5.01
C ILE A 41 4.74 -6.87 -6.41
N ILE A 42 4.70 -5.98 -7.41
CA ILE A 42 4.49 -6.36 -8.81
C ILE A 42 5.58 -7.32 -9.29
N SER A 43 6.85 -7.05 -8.96
CA SER A 43 7.95 -7.96 -9.31
C SER A 43 7.76 -9.34 -8.68
N ALA A 44 7.34 -9.41 -7.42
CA ALA A 44 7.09 -10.68 -6.73
C ALA A 44 5.95 -11.48 -7.38
N LEU A 45 4.84 -10.81 -7.72
CA LEU A 45 3.70 -11.43 -8.40
C LEU A 45 4.07 -11.97 -9.78
N LYS A 46 4.73 -11.15 -10.61
CA LYS A 46 5.19 -11.58 -11.95
C LYS A 46 6.14 -12.78 -11.84
N LYS A 47 7.08 -12.79 -10.89
CA LYS A 47 7.99 -13.92 -10.65
C LYS A 47 7.28 -15.20 -10.21
N ALA A 48 6.18 -15.07 -9.48
CA ALA A 48 5.35 -16.20 -9.05
C ALA A 48 4.39 -16.69 -10.15
N GLY A 49 4.36 -16.04 -11.32
CA GLY A 49 3.48 -16.41 -12.44
C GLY A 49 2.04 -15.88 -12.30
N HIS A 50 1.77 -14.99 -11.35
CA HIS A 50 0.45 -14.38 -11.22
C HIS A 50 0.21 -13.29 -12.28
N PRO A 51 -1.02 -13.15 -12.80
CA PRO A 51 -1.35 -12.12 -13.76
C PRO A 51 -1.30 -10.74 -13.11
N VAL A 52 -0.75 -9.76 -13.84
CA VAL A 52 -0.75 -8.35 -13.47
C VAL A 52 -1.45 -7.57 -14.57
N ASN A 53 -2.27 -6.57 -14.21
CA ASN A 53 -2.88 -5.69 -15.19
C ASN A 53 -1.83 -4.73 -15.76
N GLU A 54 -1.38 -4.97 -17.00
CA GLU A 54 -0.33 -4.17 -17.64
C GLU A 54 -0.87 -2.95 -18.41
N SER A 55 -2.16 -2.64 -18.28
CA SER A 55 -2.75 -1.49 -18.94
C SER A 55 -2.06 -0.19 -18.51
N PRO A 56 -1.72 0.72 -19.44
CA PRO A 56 -1.11 2.01 -19.09
C PRO A 56 -2.09 2.95 -18.37
N VAL A 57 -3.38 2.62 -18.40
CA VAL A 57 -4.46 3.31 -17.70
C VAL A 57 -5.36 2.27 -17.05
N ILE A 58 -5.63 2.42 -15.76
CA ILE A 58 -6.53 1.55 -14.98
C ILE A 58 -7.48 2.47 -14.21
N GLU A 59 -8.79 2.24 -14.28
CA GLU A 59 -9.81 3.10 -13.67
C GLU A 59 -9.66 4.60 -14.02
N GLY A 60 -9.26 4.88 -15.27
CA GLY A 60 -9.00 6.24 -15.76
C GLY A 60 -7.75 6.91 -15.19
N MET A 61 -6.92 6.19 -14.44
CA MET A 61 -5.69 6.69 -13.84
C MET A 61 -4.45 6.12 -14.54
N PRO A 62 -3.38 6.92 -14.72
CA PRO A 62 -2.10 6.40 -15.22
C PRO A 62 -1.58 5.27 -14.34
N ALA A 63 -1.21 4.17 -14.97
CA ALA A 63 -0.64 3.01 -14.31
C ALA A 63 0.63 2.58 -15.04
N ARG A 64 1.54 1.95 -14.30
CA ARG A 64 2.71 1.27 -14.86
C ARG A 64 2.79 -0.12 -14.27
N ASP A 65 2.68 -1.16 -15.10
CA ASP A 65 2.81 -2.55 -14.67
C ASP A 65 1.90 -2.90 -13.49
N GLY A 66 0.63 -2.48 -13.51
CA GLY A 66 -0.32 -2.74 -12.43
C GLY A 66 -0.14 -1.85 -11.20
N LEU A 67 0.71 -0.82 -11.25
CA LEU A 67 0.85 0.15 -10.16
C LEU A 67 0.24 1.51 -10.54
N ILE A 68 -0.76 1.93 -9.77
CA ILE A 68 -1.24 3.31 -9.72
C ILE A 68 -0.57 3.98 -8.53
N LEU A 69 0.55 4.66 -8.80
CA LEU A 69 1.34 5.34 -7.78
C LEU A 69 0.96 6.82 -7.67
N ARG A 70 0.73 7.28 -6.45
CA ARG A 70 0.66 8.71 -6.14
C ARG A 70 1.57 9.03 -4.97
N THR A 71 2.32 10.12 -5.09
CA THR A 71 3.12 10.63 -3.97
C THR A 71 2.35 11.70 -3.20
N SER A 72 2.86 12.06 -2.03
CA SER A 72 2.19 12.91 -1.05
C SER A 72 1.84 14.34 -1.52
N ARG A 73 2.21 14.77 -2.74
CA ARG A 73 1.90 16.11 -3.25
C ARG A 73 1.51 16.14 -4.75
N PRO A 74 0.42 16.84 -5.12
CA PRO A 74 -0.62 17.40 -4.26
C PRO A 74 -1.64 16.33 -3.85
N PHE A 75 -1.84 16.16 -2.54
CA PHE A 75 -2.99 15.42 -2.03
C PHE A 75 -4.29 16.15 -2.43
N PRO A 76 -5.39 15.47 -2.80
CA PRO A 76 -6.61 16.13 -3.20
C PRO A 76 -7.07 17.10 -2.11
N ARG A 77 -7.21 18.38 -2.45
CA ARG A 77 -7.65 19.43 -1.52
C ARG A 77 -9.06 19.16 -0.96
N TYR A 78 -9.85 18.33 -1.63
CA TYR A 78 -11.20 17.99 -1.23
C TYR A 78 -11.31 16.48 -0.94
N PHE A 79 -11.38 16.14 0.35
CA PHE A 79 -11.79 14.83 0.82
C PHE A 79 -13.31 14.85 1.02
N ARG A 80 -14.06 14.17 0.13
CA ARG A 80 -15.52 14.10 0.17
C ARG A 80 -16.01 12.83 0.89
N LYS A 81 -17.25 12.85 1.39
CA LYS A 81 -17.95 11.64 1.85
C LYS A 81 -17.97 10.63 0.69
N GLY A 82 -17.58 9.37 0.96
CA GLY A 82 -17.43 8.34 -0.07
C GLY A 82 -16.07 8.27 -0.76
N ALA A 83 -15.05 8.96 -0.24
CA ALA A 83 -13.68 8.78 -0.74
C ALA A 83 -13.14 7.37 -0.42
N PRO A 84 -12.26 6.81 -1.28
CA PRO A 84 -11.59 5.53 -1.03
C PRO A 84 -10.92 5.44 0.35
N GLN A 85 -10.98 4.25 0.96
CA GLN A 85 -10.48 4.02 2.32
C GLN A 85 -8.98 4.35 2.45
N GLY A 86 -8.15 4.04 1.46
CA GLY A 86 -6.75 4.46 1.42
C GLY A 86 -6.57 5.99 1.55
N LEU A 87 -7.38 6.79 0.83
CA LEU A 87 -7.33 8.25 0.97
C LEU A 87 -7.80 8.73 2.35
N TYR A 88 -8.79 8.04 2.95
CA TYR A 88 -9.23 8.35 4.30
C TYR A 88 -8.10 8.12 5.29
N MET A 89 -7.46 6.96 5.23
CA MET A 89 -6.37 6.59 6.14
C MET A 89 -5.16 7.52 5.97
N LYS A 90 -4.86 7.94 4.73
CA LYS A 90 -3.84 8.97 4.47
C LYS A 90 -4.17 10.29 5.16
N LYS A 91 -5.43 10.74 5.10
CA LYS A 91 -5.91 11.94 5.81
C LYS A 91 -5.86 11.78 7.34
N MET A 92 -6.08 10.56 7.84
CA MET A 92 -6.00 10.24 9.28
C MET A 92 -4.57 10.09 9.80
N GLY A 93 -3.55 10.25 8.95
CA GLY A 93 -2.14 10.27 9.35
C GLY A 93 -1.35 9.02 8.95
N ALA A 94 -1.86 8.17 8.08
CA ALA A 94 -1.07 7.05 7.55
C ALA A 94 0.11 7.54 6.70
N CYS A 95 1.32 7.07 6.99
CA CYS A 95 2.52 7.37 6.22
C CYS A 95 2.43 6.77 4.81
N ARG A 96 1.92 5.54 4.69
CA ARG A 96 1.65 4.84 3.43
C ARG A 96 0.31 4.16 3.44
N THR A 97 -0.29 4.05 2.27
CA THR A 97 -1.51 3.26 2.06
C THR A 97 -1.38 2.44 0.79
N LEU A 98 -1.74 1.16 0.86
CA LEU A 98 -1.83 0.25 -0.28
C LEU A 98 -3.28 -0.25 -0.38
N THR A 99 -3.82 -0.32 -1.59
CA THR A 99 -5.08 -1.03 -1.87
C THR A 99 -4.79 -2.03 -2.98
N PHE A 100 -4.90 -3.31 -2.65
CA PHE A 100 -4.69 -4.42 -3.59
C PHE A 100 -6.00 -4.76 -4.28
N GLU A 101 -5.95 -5.06 -5.56
CA GLU A 101 -7.12 -5.39 -6.37
C GLU A 101 -6.86 -6.68 -7.13
N THR A 102 -7.45 -7.80 -6.69
CA THR A 102 -7.35 -9.10 -7.40
C THR A 102 -8.51 -9.31 -8.36
N PRO A 103 -8.29 -10.02 -9.50
CA PRO A 103 -9.36 -10.35 -10.46
C PRO A 103 -10.25 -11.49 -9.92
N PRO A 104 -11.55 -11.26 -9.65
CA PRO A 104 -12.46 -12.28 -9.10
C PRO A 104 -12.78 -13.41 -10.07
N MET A 105 -12.49 -13.23 -11.36
CA MET A 105 -12.60 -14.28 -12.39
C MET A 105 -11.55 -15.39 -12.24
N ARG A 106 -10.55 -15.22 -11.36
CA ARG A 106 -9.56 -16.25 -11.02
C ARG A 106 -10.06 -17.15 -9.87
N PRO A 107 -9.58 -18.41 -9.79
CA PRO A 107 -9.83 -19.28 -8.65
C PRO A 107 -9.54 -18.59 -7.30
N LEU A 108 -10.38 -18.84 -6.28
CA LEU A 108 -10.28 -18.18 -4.98
C LEU A 108 -8.90 -18.35 -4.32
N ASP A 109 -8.32 -19.54 -4.43
CA ASP A 109 -6.97 -19.85 -3.95
C ASP A 109 -5.90 -19.02 -4.64
N GLU A 110 -6.01 -18.80 -5.95
CA GLU A 110 -5.13 -17.90 -6.72
C GLU A 110 -5.23 -16.45 -6.20
N ARG A 111 -6.45 -15.98 -5.94
CA ARG A 111 -6.70 -14.61 -5.43
C ARG A 111 -6.13 -14.41 -4.03
N VAL A 112 -6.37 -15.38 -3.14
CA VAL A 112 -5.77 -15.42 -1.80
C VAL A 112 -4.25 -15.47 -1.87
N ALA A 113 -3.67 -16.26 -2.79
CA ALA A 113 -2.23 -16.33 -2.99
C ALA A 113 -1.63 -14.98 -3.40
N MET A 114 -2.28 -14.27 -4.32
CA MET A 114 -1.86 -12.92 -4.74
C MET A 114 -1.85 -11.93 -3.56
N HIS A 115 -2.92 -11.89 -2.75
CA HIS A 115 -2.96 -11.04 -1.55
C HIS A 115 -1.88 -11.40 -0.52
N LEU A 116 -1.72 -12.69 -0.20
CA LEU A 116 -0.74 -13.15 0.77
C LEU A 116 0.69 -12.87 0.32
N LEU A 117 1.00 -13.12 -0.96
CA LEU A 117 2.31 -12.83 -1.53
C LEU A 117 2.62 -11.33 -1.46
N SER A 118 1.65 -10.49 -1.84
CA SER A 118 1.79 -9.03 -1.80
C SER A 118 2.02 -8.53 -0.37
N LEU A 119 1.21 -8.99 0.59
CA LEU A 119 1.34 -8.62 2.00
C LEU A 119 2.67 -9.08 2.60
N ARG A 120 3.07 -10.33 2.37
CA ARG A 120 4.36 -10.88 2.84
C ARG A 120 5.54 -10.11 2.26
N THR A 121 5.46 -9.72 0.98
CA THR A 121 6.50 -8.96 0.30
C THR A 121 6.74 -7.62 0.98
N VAL A 122 5.66 -6.88 1.27
CA VAL A 122 5.75 -5.58 1.95
C VAL A 122 6.26 -5.73 3.37
N LEU A 123 5.69 -6.63 4.16
CA LEU A 123 6.07 -6.81 5.56
C LEU A 123 7.52 -7.28 5.69
N SER A 124 7.98 -8.16 4.80
CA SER A 124 9.38 -8.63 4.80
C SER A 124 10.36 -7.53 4.40
N HIS A 125 9.99 -6.68 3.44
CA HIS A 125 10.82 -5.52 3.08
C HIS A 125 10.87 -4.49 4.22
N TRP A 126 9.73 -4.25 4.86
CA TRP A 126 9.62 -3.31 5.98
C TRP A 126 10.41 -3.77 7.20
N ALA A 127 10.27 -5.04 7.60
CA ALA A 127 10.99 -5.62 8.74
C ALA A 127 12.52 -5.63 8.58
N ARG A 128 13.02 -5.57 7.35
CA ARG A 128 14.45 -5.49 7.04
C ARG A 128 15.05 -4.09 7.18
N LYS A 129 14.27 -3.04 7.48
CA LYS A 129 14.78 -1.70 7.79
C LYS A 129 14.97 -1.55 9.31
N PRO A 130 16.21 -1.63 9.85
CA PRO A 130 16.44 -1.59 11.30
C PRO A 130 16.38 -0.18 11.90
N SER A 131 16.23 0.88 11.10
CA SER A 131 16.65 2.24 11.50
C SER A 131 15.56 3.17 12.08
N LEU A 132 14.34 2.69 12.33
CA LEU A 132 13.25 3.58 12.77
C LEU A 132 13.01 3.64 14.29
N PHE A 133 13.64 2.77 15.08
CA PHE A 133 13.71 2.95 16.53
C PHE A 133 15.04 3.64 16.87
N LYS A 134 15.10 4.97 16.70
CA LYS A 134 16.12 5.75 17.41
C LYS A 134 15.79 5.63 18.90
N GLU A 135 16.62 4.92 19.65
CA GLU A 135 16.65 5.05 21.11
C GLU A 135 16.80 6.54 21.45
N GLN A 136 15.91 7.07 22.28
CA GLN A 136 16.13 8.38 22.86
C GLN A 136 17.26 8.26 23.88
N PRO A 137 18.33 9.06 23.80
CA PRO A 137 19.40 8.99 24.76
C PRO A 137 18.98 9.65 26.09
N GLY A 138 19.07 8.88 27.17
CA GLY A 138 19.47 9.38 28.49
C GLY A 138 18.38 10.02 29.35
N GLY A 139 17.60 9.19 30.04
CA GLY A 139 17.09 9.56 31.36
C GLY A 139 18.28 9.64 32.32
N ARG A 140 18.72 10.85 32.67
CA ARG A 140 19.74 11.04 33.71
C ARG A 140 19.23 10.50 35.04
N SER A 141 20.02 9.59 35.61
CA SER A 141 19.97 9.16 37.00
C SER A 141 19.92 10.38 37.91
N ARG A 142 18.98 10.33 38.87
CA ARG A 142 19.01 11.19 40.05
C ARG A 142 20.28 10.85 40.85
N SER A 143 20.97 11.87 41.31
CA SER A 143 21.88 11.85 42.46
C SER A 143 21.32 12.80 43.49
#